data_AF-A0A8H3LWH4-F1
#
_entry.id   AF-A0A8H3LWH4-F1
#
_cell.length_a   1.000
_cell.length_b   1.000
_cell.length_c   1.000
_cell.angle_alpha   90.00
_cell.angle_beta   90.00
_cell.angle_gamma   90.00
#
_symmetry.space_group_name_H-M   'P 1'
#
loop_
_entity.id
_entity.type
_entity.pdbx_description
1 polymer ?
#
loop_
_entity_poly.entity_id
_entity_poly.type
_entity_poly.pdbx_seq_one_letter_code
_entity_poly.pdbx_strand_id
1 'polypeptide(L)'
;MVDHKDIELAQIKVIKTALRKGRKYDNLAKNYGDYLKKLRAEKDPNNYIKTLAVKMFPKEEAYTERLENYRKRYEDNDLFTSLEELYELYYQIAKEENRERSEDEIEQMLKAMAI
;
A
#
# COMPACT_ATOMS: atom_id res chain seq x y z
N MET A 1 6.11 -4.48 -11.67
CA MET A 1 4.90 -3.73 -11.27
C MET A 1 4.43 -4.35 -9.97
N VAL A 2 4.19 -3.54 -8.93
CA VAL A 2 3.71 -4.02 -7.63
C VAL A 2 2.31 -4.60 -7.79
N ASP A 3 2.05 -5.80 -7.28
CA ASP A 3 0.74 -6.45 -7.30
C ASP A 3 0.21 -6.77 -5.89
N HIS A 4 -1.00 -7.35 -5.81
CA HIS A 4 -1.63 -7.66 -4.53
C HIS A 4 -0.85 -8.66 -3.68
N LYS A 5 -0.03 -9.53 -4.27
CA LYS A 5 0.78 -10.49 -3.53
C LYS A 5 1.94 -9.80 -2.83
N ASP A 6 2.54 -8.77 -3.44
CA ASP A 6 3.57 -7.96 -2.79
C ASP A 6 3.00 -7.28 -1.54
N ILE A 7 1.81 -6.67 -1.67
CA ILE A 7 1.08 -6.05 -0.55
C ILE A 7 0.72 -7.07 0.54
N GLU A 8 0.23 -8.25 0.15
CA GLU A 8 -0.08 -9.33 1.08
C GLU A 8 1.15 -9.78 1.88
N LEU A 9 2.29 -9.99 1.21
CA LEU A 9 3.55 -10.38 1.86
C LEU A 9 4.04 -9.30 2.82
N ALA A 10 3.97 -8.03 2.44
CA ALA A 10 4.34 -6.91 3.30
C ALA A 10 3.41 -6.79 4.53
N GLN A 11 2.09 -6.97 4.38
CA GLN A 11 1.16 -7.01 5.52
C GLN A 11 1.47 -8.20 6.46
N ILE A 12 1.80 -9.37 5.92
CA ILE A 12 2.22 -10.53 6.73
C ILE A 12 3.50 -10.20 7.51
N LYS A 13 4.46 -9.49 6.90
CA LYS A 13 5.68 -9.04 7.59
C LYS A 13 5.35 -8.12 8.77
N VAL A 14 4.50 -7.11 8.57
CA VAL A 14 4.02 -6.22 9.64
C VAL A 14 3.38 -7.01 10.79
N ILE A 15 2.48 -7.96 10.49
CA ILE A 15 1.83 -8.81 11.49
C ILE A 15 2.85 -9.63 12.28
N LYS A 16 3.79 -10.30 11.58
CA LYS A 16 4.84 -11.11 12.23
C LYS A 16 5.73 -10.26 13.12
N THR A 17 6.14 -9.08 12.66
CA THR A 17 6.97 -8.16 13.44
C THR A 17 6.22 -7.67 14.69
N ALA A 18 4.97 -7.25 14.54
CA ALA A 18 4.13 -6.82 15.65
C ALA A 18 3.99 -7.91 16.73
N LEU A 19 3.66 -9.14 16.34
CA LEU A 19 3.50 -10.26 17.27
C LEU A 19 4.81 -10.63 17.99
N ARG A 20 5.97 -10.51 17.33
CA ARG A 20 7.28 -10.75 17.96
C ARG A 20 7.60 -9.74 19.06
N LYS A 21 7.09 -8.52 18.96
CA LYS A 21 7.28 -7.45 19.96
C LYS A 21 6.32 -7.54 21.15
N GLY A 22 5.44 -8.55 21.16
CA GLY A 22 4.56 -8.88 22.27
C GLY A 22 3.31 -8.01 22.36
N ARG A 23 2.62 -8.12 23.51
CA ARG A 23 1.23 -7.65 23.69
C ARG A 23 1.01 -6.15 23.40
N LYS A 24 2.05 -5.32 23.48
CA LYS A 24 2.00 -3.87 23.14
C LYS A 24 1.44 -3.65 21.73
N TYR A 25 1.67 -4.57 20.80
CA TYR A 25 1.29 -4.42 19.38
C TYR A 25 0.23 -5.41 18.90
N ASP A 26 -0.47 -6.12 19.81
CA ASP A 26 -1.52 -7.08 19.44
C ASP A 26 -2.66 -6.41 18.64
N ASN A 27 -3.04 -5.18 19.02
CA ASN A 27 -4.06 -4.41 18.28
C ASN A 27 -3.61 -4.06 16.86
N LEU A 28 -2.31 -3.79 16.67
CA LEU A 28 -1.77 -3.55 15.33
C LEU A 28 -1.79 -4.83 14.51
N ALA A 29 -1.33 -5.95 15.08
CA ALA A 29 -1.38 -7.25 14.41
C ALA A 29 -2.80 -7.64 14.01
N LYS A 30 -3.79 -7.38 14.89
CA LYS A 30 -5.22 -7.61 14.60
C LYS A 30 -5.70 -6.76 13.42
N ASN A 31 -5.43 -5.45 13.44
CA ASN A 31 -5.87 -4.54 12.37
C ASN A 31 -5.31 -4.96 11.01
N TYR A 32 -4.01 -5.26 10.93
CA TYR A 32 -3.41 -5.75 9.68
C TYR A 32 -3.89 -7.15 9.29
N GLY A 33 -4.23 -8.00 10.27
CA GLY A 33 -4.91 -9.26 10.01
C GLY A 33 -6.28 -9.07 9.34
N ASP A 34 -7.04 -8.06 9.76
CA ASP A 34 -8.34 -7.75 9.16
C ASP A 34 -8.19 -7.10 7.76
N TYR A 35 -7.16 -6.27 7.54
CA TYR A 35 -6.81 -5.76 6.21
C TYR A 35 -6.43 -6.88 5.24
N LEU A 36 -5.63 -7.85 5.69
CA LEU A 36 -5.23 -9.00 4.90
C LEU A 36 -6.43 -9.89 4.53
N LYS A 37 -7.33 -10.15 5.48
CA LYS A 37 -8.57 -10.90 5.22
C LYS A 37 -9.42 -10.18 4.18
N LYS A 38 -9.55 -8.86 4.30
CA LYS A 38 -10.30 -8.06 3.34
C LYS A 38 -9.69 -8.16 1.94
N LEU A 39 -8.38 -7.95 1.80
CA LEU A 39 -7.66 -8.07 0.53
C LEU A 39 -7.91 -9.43 -0.14
N ARG A 40 -7.80 -10.53 0.61
CA ARG A 40 -8.01 -11.89 0.10
C ARG A 40 -9.46 -12.20 -0.28
N ALA A 41 -10.42 -11.44 0.21
CA ALA A 41 -11.84 -11.61 -0.09
C ALA A 41 -12.30 -10.80 -1.31
N GLU A 42 -11.46 -9.89 -1.83
CA GLU A 42 -11.81 -9.08 -2.99
C GLU A 42 -11.86 -9.93 -4.26
N LYS A 43 -12.85 -9.66 -5.12
CA LYS A 43 -12.99 -10.34 -6.42
C LYS A 43 -11.87 -9.96 -7.39
N ASP A 44 -11.40 -8.73 -7.28
CA ASP A 44 -10.26 -8.20 -8.02
C ASP A 44 -9.30 -7.52 -7.04
N PRO A 45 -8.37 -8.28 -6.43
CA PRO A 45 -7.48 -7.75 -5.41
C PRO A 45 -6.49 -6.72 -5.98
N ASN A 46 -6.14 -6.81 -7.26
CA ASN A 46 -5.24 -5.85 -7.90
C ASN A 46 -5.93 -4.49 -8.08
N ASN A 47 -7.16 -4.46 -8.59
CA ASN A 47 -7.90 -3.20 -8.69
C ASN A 47 -8.21 -2.61 -7.31
N TYR A 48 -8.47 -3.45 -6.32
CA TYR A 48 -8.67 -3.03 -4.94
C TYR A 48 -7.44 -2.31 -4.36
N ILE A 49 -6.24 -2.87 -4.47
CA ILE A 49 -5.02 -2.21 -3.95
C ILE A 49 -4.71 -0.90 -4.67
N LYS A 50 -4.99 -0.80 -5.97
CA LYS A 50 -4.84 0.45 -6.75
C LYS A 50 -5.77 1.53 -6.21
N THR A 51 -7.04 1.20 -6.04
CA THR A 51 -8.04 2.12 -5.47
C THR A 51 -7.65 2.59 -4.07
N LEU A 52 -7.16 1.67 -3.23
CA LEU A 52 -6.66 2.01 -1.90
C LEU A 52 -5.44 2.91 -1.94
N ALA A 53 -4.45 2.60 -2.79
CA ALA A 53 -3.22 3.34 -2.94
C ALA A 53 -3.48 4.80 -3.31
N VAL A 54 -4.27 5.02 -4.37
CA VAL A 54 -4.64 6.37 -4.84
C VAL A 54 -5.41 7.14 -3.77
N LYS A 55 -6.34 6.47 -3.06
CA LYS A 55 -7.09 7.10 -1.96
C LYS A 55 -6.18 7.50 -0.80
N MET A 56 -5.14 6.71 -0.53
CA MET A 56 -4.23 6.93 0.59
C MET A 56 -3.19 8.00 0.27
N PHE A 57 -2.69 8.02 -0.97
CA PHE A 57 -1.63 8.90 -1.43
C PHE A 57 -2.06 9.63 -2.70
N PRO A 58 -3.02 10.57 -2.59
CA PRO A 58 -3.46 11.37 -3.74
C PRO A 58 -2.39 12.37 -4.21
N LYS A 59 -1.38 12.64 -3.38
CA LYS A 59 -0.22 13.51 -3.64
C LYS A 59 1.01 12.95 -2.92
N GLU A 60 2.20 13.35 -3.35
CA GLU A 60 3.47 12.86 -2.81
C GLU A 60 3.67 13.20 -1.32
N GLU A 61 3.22 14.38 -0.87
CA GLU A 61 3.39 14.82 0.52
C GLU A 61 2.68 13.90 1.53
N ALA A 62 1.56 13.28 1.10
CA ALA A 62 0.78 12.37 1.94
C ALA A 62 1.58 11.13 2.36
N TYR A 63 2.54 10.68 1.55
CA TYR A 63 3.42 9.57 1.88
C TYR A 63 4.38 9.94 3.03
N THR A 64 5.07 11.07 2.89
CA THR A 64 6.03 11.55 3.90
C THR A 64 5.34 11.83 5.23
N GLU A 65 4.19 12.51 5.22
CA GLU A 65 3.40 12.76 6.44
C GLU A 65 2.99 11.45 7.14
N ARG A 66 2.63 10.42 6.36
CA ARG A 66 2.24 9.12 6.91
C ARG A 66 3.41 8.43 7.61
N LEU A 67 4.61 8.42 7.00
CA LEU A 67 5.79 7.84 7.61
C LEU A 67 6.22 8.58 8.87
N GLU A 68 6.20 9.92 8.87
CA GLU A 68 6.51 10.69 10.08
C GLU A 68 5.55 10.36 11.23
N ASN A 69 4.26 10.24 10.93
CA ASN A 69 3.26 9.85 11.93
C ASN A 69 3.51 8.45 12.49
N TYR A 70 3.91 7.49 11.65
CA TYR A 70 4.27 6.15 12.14
C TYR A 70 5.54 6.14 12.96
N ARG A 71 6.56 6.91 12.56
CA ARG A 71 7.81 7.05 13.31
C ARG A 71 7.58 7.62 14.70
N LYS A 72 6.69 8.61 14.83
CA LYS A 72 6.29 9.18 16.12
C LYS A 72 5.47 8.20 16.97
N ARG A 73 4.61 7.40 16.34
CA ARG A 73 3.68 6.49 17.03
C ARG A 73 4.33 5.18 17.48
N TYR A 74 5.32 4.69 16.74
CA TYR A 74 5.94 3.39 16.98
C TYR A 74 7.44 3.56 17.20
N GLU A 75 7.85 3.46 18.46
CA GLU A 75 9.26 3.56 18.89
C GLU A 75 10.13 2.38 18.43
N ASP A 76 9.51 1.25 18.05
CA ASP A 76 10.23 0.06 17.63
C ASP A 76 10.65 0.16 16.16
N ASN A 77 11.96 0.20 15.93
CA ASN A 77 12.53 0.38 14.60
C ASN A 77 12.17 -0.77 13.64
N ASP A 78 12.15 -2.02 14.09
CA ASP A 78 11.82 -3.15 13.20
C ASP A 78 10.36 -3.06 12.73
N LEU A 79 9.46 -2.70 13.65
CA LEU A 79 8.06 -2.47 13.32
C LEU A 79 7.92 -1.29 12.36
N PHE A 80 8.60 -0.17 12.63
CA PHE A 80 8.60 0.99 11.76
C PHE A 80 9.10 0.63 10.35
N THR A 81 10.23 -0.05 10.21
CA THR A 81 10.76 -0.49 8.91
C THR A 81 9.78 -1.39 8.17
N SER A 82 9.09 -2.33 8.87
CA SER A 82 8.09 -3.16 8.21
C SER A 82 6.87 -2.37 7.70
N LEU A 83 6.50 -1.29 8.40
CA LEU A 83 5.44 -0.38 7.96
C LEU A 83 5.90 0.48 6.79
N GLU A 84 7.13 1.00 6.85
CA GLU A 84 7.75 1.78 5.79
C GLU A 84 7.75 1.00 4.47
N GLU A 85 8.25 -0.24 4.45
CA GLU A 85 8.23 -1.10 3.27
C GLU A 85 6.81 -1.32 2.72
N LEU A 86 5.82 -1.55 3.58
CA LEU A 86 4.43 -1.73 3.14
C LEU A 86 3.87 -0.45 2.49
N TYR A 87 4.14 0.70 3.09
CA TYR A 87 3.61 1.97 2.60
C TYR A 87 4.36 2.48 1.38
N GLU A 88 5.64 2.11 1.20
CA GLU A 88 6.38 2.35 -0.02
C GLU A 88 5.73 1.62 -1.21
N LEU A 89 5.31 0.37 -1.03
CA LEU A 89 4.59 -0.37 -2.08
C LEU A 89 3.28 0.32 -2.47
N TYR A 90 2.48 0.76 -1.48
CA TYR A 90 1.27 1.54 -1.76
C TYR A 90 1.58 2.87 -2.45
N TYR A 91 2.67 3.56 -2.07
CA TYR A 91 3.07 4.81 -2.70
C TYR A 91 3.50 4.60 -4.15
N GLN A 92 4.27 3.55 -4.45
CA GLN A 92 4.66 3.21 -5.82
C GLN A 92 3.44 2.94 -6.71
N ILE A 93 2.44 2.21 -6.20
CA ILE A 93 1.17 2.00 -6.92
C ILE A 93 0.47 3.34 -7.16
N ALA A 94 0.32 4.19 -6.14
CA ALA A 94 -0.36 5.47 -6.28
C ALA A 94 0.35 6.40 -7.28
N LYS A 95 1.68 6.45 -7.24
CA LYS A 95 2.50 7.24 -8.16
C LYS A 95 2.33 6.79 -9.61
N GLU A 96 2.30 5.48 -9.84
CA GLU A 96 2.06 4.92 -11.18
C GLU A 96 0.63 5.20 -11.65
N GLU A 97 -0.39 5.04 -10.80
CA GLU A 97 -1.79 5.28 -11.18
C GLU A 97 -2.12 6.77 -11.39
N ASN A 98 -1.43 7.67 -10.68
CA ASN A 98 -1.61 9.12 -10.81
C ASN A 98 -0.69 9.76 -11.86
N ARG A 99 0.16 8.98 -12.56
CA ARG A 99 1.07 9.55 -13.56
C ARG A 99 0.29 10.05 -14.76
N GLU A 100 0.81 11.09 -15.40
CA GLU A 100 0.33 11.49 -16.71
C GLU A 100 0.62 10.38 -17.72
N ARG A 101 -0.38 10.07 -18.55
CA ARG A 101 -0.21 9.14 -19.66
C ARG A 101 0.74 9.75 -20.69
N SER A 102 1.61 8.94 -21.27
CA SER A 102 2.44 9.41 -22.39
C SER A 102 1.59 9.70 -23.64
N GLU A 103 2.12 10.47 -24.58
CA GLU A 103 1.46 10.71 -25.88
C GLU A 103 1.17 9.39 -26.61
N ASP A 104 2.09 8.42 -26.55
CA ASP A 104 1.89 7.09 -27.14
C ASP A 104 0.73 6.32 -26.48
N GLU A 105 0.63 6.39 -25.15
CA GLU A 105 -0.48 5.76 -24.41
C GLU A 105 -1.82 6.43 -24.76
N ILE A 106 -1.83 7.75 -24.88
CA ILE A 106 -3.02 8.52 -25.31
C ILE A 106 -3.43 8.13 -26.73
N GLU A 107 -2.48 8.12 -27.67
CA GLU A 107 -2.71 7.78 -29.08
C GLU A 107 -3.22 6.33 -29.25
N GLN A 108 -2.67 5.38 -28.50
CA GLN A 108 -3.17 3.99 -28.48
C GLN A 108 -4.61 3.91 -27.97
N MET A 109 -4.96 4.69 -26.94
CA MET A 109 -6.32 4.74 -26.42
C MET A 109 -7.30 5.39 -27.40
N LEU A 110 -6.90 6.46 -28.09
CA LEU A 110 -7.72 7.09 -29.14
C LEU A 110 -8.03 6.09 -30.27
N LYS A 111 -7.00 5.37 -30.75
CA LYS A 111 -7.16 4.28 -31.73
C LYS A 111 -8.11 3.19 -31.26
N ALA A 112 -8.00 2.77 -29.99
CA ALA A 112 -8.90 1.77 -29.41
C ALA A 112 -10.35 2.26 -29.28
N MET A 113 -10.55 3.57 -29.13
CA MET A 113 -11.87 4.22 -29.12
C MET A 113 -12.41 4.52 -30.53
N ALA A 114 -11.63 4.25 -31.58
CA ALA A 114 -11.94 4.59 -32.97
C ALA A 114 -12.19 6.09 -33.19
N ILE A 115 -11.49 6.95 -32.44
CA ILE A 115 -11.37 8.40 -32.65
C ILE A 115 -10.05 8.65 -33.37
#